data_AF-A0A974CK64-F1
#
_entry.id   AF-A0A974CK64-F1
#
_cell.length_a   1.000
_cell.length_b   1.000
_cell.length_c   1.000
_cell.angle_alpha   90.00
_cell.angle_beta   90.00
_cell.angle_gamma   90.00
#
_symmetry.space_group_name_H-M   'P 1'
#
loop_
_entity.id
_entity.type
_entity.pdbx_description
1 polymer ?
#
loop_
_entity_poly.entity_id
_entity_poly.type
_entity_poly.pdbx_seq_one_letter_code
_entity_poly.pdbx_strand_id
1 'polypeptide(L)' 'GLEVHTDYMPLLNSLAVYGWQLTCVLSTPIVKTNRDGNVTTKQIVFLQRPALPHKLKKKEPK' A
#
# COMPACT_ATOMS: atom_id res chain seq x y z
N GLY A 1 14.80 -3.78 -18.81
CA GLY A 1 13.53 -3.28 -18.23
C GLY A 1 13.73 -1.84 -17.88
N LEU A 2 12.75 -0.97 -18.14
CA LEU A 2 12.80 0.43 -17.73
C LEU A 2 12.86 0.49 -16.19
N GLU A 3 13.91 1.08 -15.65
CA GLU A 3 14.14 1.17 -14.20
C GLU A 3 13.11 2.13 -13.59
N VAL A 4 12.13 1.58 -12.87
CA VAL A 4 11.09 2.36 -12.20
C VAL A 4 11.66 2.80 -10.85
N HIS A 5 12.13 4.05 -10.76
CA HIS A 5 12.60 4.63 -9.50
C HIS A 5 11.40 4.91 -8.58
N THR A 6 11.25 4.13 -7.51
CA THR A 6 10.25 4.44 -6.48
C THR A 6 10.75 4.05 -5.10
N ASP A 7 10.82 5.01 -4.20
CA ASP A 7 11.16 4.80 -2.79
C ASP A 7 9.89 4.86 -1.92
N TYR A 8 9.34 3.69 -1.63
CA TYR A 8 8.20 3.57 -0.71
C TYR A 8 8.61 3.49 0.76
N MET A 9 9.91 3.36 1.07
CA MET A 9 10.37 3.08 2.43
C MET A 9 9.92 4.12 3.45
N PRO A 10 9.98 5.44 3.18
CA PRO A 10 9.49 6.44 4.13
C PRO A 10 8.00 6.27 4.43
N LEU A 11 7.17 6.05 3.40
CA LEU A 11 5.73 5.87 3.53
C LEU A 11 5.39 4.59 4.32
N LEU A 12 6.03 3.48 3.97
CA LEU A 12 5.82 2.20 4.64
C LEU A 12 6.24 2.26 6.10
N ASN A 13 7.34 2.94 6.42
CA ASN A 13 7.78 3.15 7.80
C ASN A 13 6.74 3.94 8.61
N SER A 14 6.16 5.01 8.04
CA SER A 14 5.10 5.76 8.72
C SER A 14 3.84 4.92 8.96
N LEU A 15 3.47 4.06 8.00
CA LEU A 15 2.26 3.23 8.08
C LEU A 15 2.42 2.03 9.01
N ALA A 16 3.64 1.49 9.12
CA ALA A 16 3.97 0.37 10.01
C ALA A 16 3.67 0.68 11.47
N VAL A 17 3.84 1.95 11.91
CA VAL A 17 3.48 2.40 13.27
C VAL A 17 2.00 2.17 13.60
N TYR A 18 1.14 2.16 12.58
CA TYR A 18 -0.30 1.89 12.73
C TYR A 18 -0.69 0.43 12.45
N GLY A 19 0.29 -0.45 12.23
CA GLY A 19 0.10 -1.88 11.95
C GLY A 19 -0.30 -2.20 10.51
N TRP A 20 -0.12 -1.27 9.57
CA TRP A 20 -0.27 -1.56 8.15
C TRP A 20 0.97 -2.25 7.61
N GLN A 21 0.77 -3.32 6.86
CA GLN A 21 1.80 -4.11 6.21
C GLN A 21 1.59 -4.13 4.70
N LEU A 22 2.66 -3.93 3.94
CA LEU A 22 2.65 -4.11 2.48
C LEU A 22 2.42 -5.57 2.13
N THR A 23 1.44 -5.84 1.26
CA THR A 23 1.16 -7.20 0.77
C THR A 23 1.49 -7.35 -0.71
N CYS A 24 1.32 -6.30 -1.51
CA CYS A 24 1.55 -6.36 -2.96
C CYS A 24 1.77 -4.96 -3.56
N VAL A 25 2.55 -4.90 -4.64
CA VAL A 25 2.68 -3.72 -5.50
C VAL A 25 2.34 -4.13 -6.93
N LEU A 26 1.37 -3.46 -7.55
CA LEU A 26 1.03 -3.65 -8.95
C LEU A 26 1.47 -2.44 -9.76
N SER A 27 2.38 -2.63 -10.71
CA SER A 27 2.68 -1.64 -11.73
C SER A 27 1.50 -1.53 -12.69
N THR A 28 0.90 -0.35 -12.81
CA THR A 28 -0.16 -0.15 -13.82
C THR A 28 0.45 0.36 -15.12
N PRO A 29 -0.05 -0.07 -16.29
CA PRO A 29 0.44 0.42 -17.57
C PRO A 29 -0.01 1.86 -17.89
N ILE A 30 -0.46 2.65 -16.91
CA ILE A 30 -0.84 4.05 -17.11
C ILE A 30 0.42 4.87 -17.37
N VAL A 31 0.83 4.90 -18.62
CA VAL A 31 1.98 5.65 -19.13
C VAL A 31 1.53 7.07 -19.41
N LYS A 32 1.97 8.02 -18.58
CA LYS A 32 1.92 9.45 -18.91
C LYS A 32 3.28 9.88 -19.41
N THR A 33 3.33 10.33 -20.66
CA THR A 33 4.52 10.99 -21.20
C THR A 33 4.50 12.44 -20.73
N ASN A 34 5.48 12.82 -19.92
CA ASN A 34 5.67 14.21 -19.52
C ASN A 34 6.28 14.99 -20.71
N ARG A 35 6.20 16.33 -20.69
CA ARG A 35 6.76 17.19 -21.76
C ARG A 35 8.26 16.95 -22.01
N ASP A 36 8.97 16.44 -21.01
CA ASP A 36 10.40 16.11 -21.07
C ASP A 36 10.68 14.71 -21.66
N GLY A 37 9.66 14.01 -22.18
CA GLY A 37 9.80 12.68 -22.79
C GLY A 37 9.84 11.51 -21.79
N ASN A 38 9.80 11.79 -20.49
CA ASN A 38 9.80 10.77 -19.45
C ASN A 38 8.44 10.06 -19.33
N VAL A 39 8.49 8.75 -19.18
CA VAL A 39 7.32 7.88 -18.93
C VAL A 39 7.09 7.80 -17.43
N THR A 40 5.95 8.33 -16.97
CA THR A 40 5.48 8.14 -15.60
C THR A 40 4.47 7.01 -15.57
N THR A 41 4.70 6.01 -14.71
CA THR A 41 3.72 4.96 -14.38
C THR A 41 3.10 5.24 -13.02
N LYS A 42 1.84 4.85 -12.83
CA LYS A 42 1.23 4.76 -11.51
C LYS A 42 1.41 3.34 -10.98
N GLN A 43 1.70 3.21 -9.70
CA GLN A 43 1.76 1.93 -9.00
C GLN A 43 0.67 1.89 -7.95
N ILE A 44 0.00 0.74 -7.85
CA ILE A 44 -0.99 0.46 -6.82
C ILE A 44 -0.29 -0.32 -5.71
N VAL A 45 -0.41 0.18 -4.48
CA VAL A 45 0.19 -0.41 -3.28
C VAL A 45 -0.93 -0.98 -2.42
N PHE A 46 -0.90 -2.29 -2.16
CA PHE A 46 -1.87 -2.97 -1.30
C PHE A 46 -1.32 -3.10 0.11
N LEU A 47 -2.10 -2.61 1.07
CA LEU A 47 -1.77 -2.65 2.48
C LEU A 47 -2.84 -3.45 3.22
N GLN A 48 -2.41 -4.29 4.15
CA GLN A 48 -3.30 -5.01 5.06
C GLN A 48 -2.95 -4.64 6.50
N ARG A 49 -3.98 -4.50 7.34
CA ARG A 49 -3.82 -4.36 8.78
C ARG A 49 -4.50 -5.55 9.45
N PRO A 50 -3.82 -6.30 10.32
CA PRO A 50 -4.47 -7.31 11.15
C PRO A 50 -5.58 -6.64 11.97
N ALA A 51 -6.82 -7.13 11.85
CA ALA A 51 -7.89 -6.67 12.73
C ALA A 51 -7.53 -7.04 14.16
N LEU A 52 -7.58 -6.06 15.09
CA LEU A 52 -7.50 -6.41 16.51
C LEU A 52 -8.62 -7.42 16.80
N PRO A 53 -8.36 -8.49 17.57
CA PRO A 53 -9.41 -9.36 18.04
C PRO A 53 -10.42 -8.49 18.80
N HIS A 54 -11.55 -8.21 18.15
CA HIS A 54 -12.65 -7.52 18.79
C HIS A 54 -13.06 -8.43 19.95
N LYS A 55 -12.93 -7.95 21.19
CA LYS A 55 -13.51 -8.67 22.33
C LYS A 55 -14.99 -8.81 21.99
N LEU A 56 -15.39 -10.00 21.54
CA LEU A 56 -16.79 -10.37 21.42
C LEU A 56 -17.34 -10.15 22.82
N LYS A 57 -18.15 -9.11 23.00
CA LYS A 57 -18.97 -8.98 24.21
C LYS A 57 -19.77 -10.27 24.25
N LYS A 58 -19.40 -11.19 25.14
CA LYS A 58 -20.23 -12.34 25.48
C LYS A 58 -21.58 -11.72 25.85
N LYS A 59 -22.60 -11.93 25.01
CA LYS A 59 -23.97 -11.73 25.44
C LYS A 59 -24.18 -12.77 26.53
N GLU A 60 -24.25 -12.31 27.79
CA GLU A 60 -24.74 -13.17 28.86
C GLU A 60 -26.15 -13.65 28.48
N PRO A 61 -26.45 -14.94 28.71
CA PRO A 61 -27.76 -15.49 28.39
C PRO A 61 -28.80 -14.91 29.35
N LYS A 62 -29.97 -14.58 28.82
CA LYS A 62 -31.21 -14.39 29.60
C LYS A 62 -31.94 -15.71 29.68
#